data_AF-A0A8T5T4L6-F1
#
_entry.id   AF-A0A8T5T4L6-F1
#
_cell.length_a   1.000
_cell.length_b   1.000
_cell.length_c   1.000
_cell.angle_alpha   90.00
_cell.angle_beta   90.00
_cell.angle_gamma   90.00
#
_symmetry.space_group_name_H-M   'P 1'
#
loop_
_entity.id
_entity.type
_entity.pdbx_description
1 polymer ?
#
loop_
_entity_poly.entity_id
_entity_poly.type
_entity_poly.pdbx_seq_one_letter_code
_entity_poly.pdbx_strand_id
1 'polypeptide(L)'
;MGSKYFYFNKSLPIEEIYQQTLTFWQRNKGNIEEESLSSDKLIKTLKIHRGMTLTSNGEDYLIEFSYNLKDSSTYIRIEASLVLGYGIQWLTPKKLINKWVSELRITPTYLVGRTHKDFFNFDKIPRHIPRRSLLVEEYKPKITSKDVSQPKATQEPQSSALHQPSIFSQQPVDSQSSNNPESSSISHDTYEQPKIVQESTFDKFDEFAVRFCTFCGHKNKKTYNFCKNCGTKLE
;
A
#
# COMPACT_ATOMS: atom_id res chain seq x y z
N MET A 1 0.67 -6.36 -27.79
CA MET A 1 1.45 -6.44 -26.54
C MET A 1 0.52 -6.90 -25.42
N GLY A 2 1.02 -7.61 -24.41
CA GLY A 2 0.16 -8.08 -23.32
C GLY A 2 -0.05 -6.97 -22.28
N SER A 3 -1.30 -6.70 -21.90
CA SER A 3 -1.60 -5.92 -20.69
C SER A 3 -1.87 -6.84 -19.51
N LYS A 4 -1.56 -6.36 -18.30
CA LYS A 4 -2.00 -6.96 -17.03
C LYS A 4 -2.87 -5.98 -16.27
N TYR A 5 -3.88 -6.51 -15.60
CA TYR A 5 -4.85 -5.73 -14.86
C TYR A 5 -4.69 -5.96 -13.36
N PHE A 6 -4.85 -4.89 -12.59
CA PHE A 6 -4.80 -4.88 -11.14
C PHE A 6 -6.04 -4.16 -10.64
N TYR A 7 -6.65 -4.70 -9.60
CA TYR A 7 -7.92 -4.20 -9.08
C TYR A 7 -7.81 -4.00 -7.58
N PHE A 8 -8.32 -2.86 -7.11
CA PHE A 8 -8.24 -2.46 -5.71
C PHE A 8 -9.53 -1.78 -5.28
N ASN A 9 -9.83 -1.80 -3.99
CA ASN A 9 -10.77 -0.87 -3.38
C ASN A 9 -10.17 -0.19 -2.15
N LYS A 10 -10.66 1.00 -1.86
CA LYS A 10 -10.30 1.75 -0.66
C LYS A 10 -11.44 2.67 -0.27
N SER A 11 -11.83 2.63 1.00
CA SER A 11 -12.84 3.53 1.56
C SER A 11 -12.25 4.92 1.84
N LEU A 12 -11.96 5.65 0.76
CA LEU A 12 -11.54 7.05 0.75
C LEU A 12 -12.14 7.75 -0.49
N PRO A 13 -12.33 9.07 -0.45
CA PRO A 13 -12.73 9.86 -1.62
C PRO A 13 -11.71 9.74 -2.77
N ILE A 14 -12.23 9.87 -4.00
CA ILE A 14 -11.41 9.78 -5.21
C ILE A 14 -10.24 10.75 -5.22
N GLU A 15 -10.45 11.98 -4.75
CA GLU A 15 -9.46 13.05 -4.82
C GLU A 15 -8.25 12.78 -3.91
N GLU A 16 -8.48 12.22 -2.72
CA GLU A 16 -7.39 11.90 -1.78
C GLU A 16 -6.48 10.80 -2.33
N ILE A 17 -7.07 9.71 -2.84
CA ILE A 17 -6.32 8.61 -3.47
C ILE A 17 -5.59 9.12 -4.71
N TYR A 18 -6.24 9.98 -5.49
CA TYR A 18 -5.67 10.53 -6.70
C TYR A 18 -4.42 11.37 -6.41
N GLN A 19 -4.47 12.30 -5.45
CA GLN A 19 -3.31 13.12 -5.09
C GLN A 19 -2.13 12.30 -4.56
N GLN A 20 -2.41 11.29 -3.73
CA GLN A 20 -1.37 10.37 -3.26
C GLN A 20 -0.79 9.55 -4.42
N THR A 21 -1.63 9.20 -5.40
CA THR A 21 -1.20 8.50 -6.61
C THR A 21 -0.28 9.37 -7.47
N LEU A 22 -0.64 10.62 -7.76
CA LEU A 22 0.22 11.55 -8.48
C LEU A 22 1.60 11.69 -7.82
N THR A 23 1.60 11.96 -6.50
CA THR A 23 2.82 12.08 -5.69
C THR A 23 3.69 10.82 -5.76
N PHE A 24 3.08 9.63 -5.73
CA PHE A 24 3.81 8.38 -5.88
C PHE A 24 4.47 8.27 -7.26
N TRP A 25 3.71 8.47 -8.35
CA TRP A 25 4.22 8.24 -9.69
C TRP A 25 5.30 9.23 -10.09
N GLN A 26 5.15 10.51 -9.73
CA GLN A 26 6.19 11.53 -9.94
C GLN A 26 7.52 11.14 -9.26
N ARG A 27 7.47 10.71 -7.98
CA ARG A 27 8.67 10.25 -7.25
C ARG A 27 9.30 8.98 -7.84
N ASN A 28 8.51 8.15 -8.50
CA ASN A 28 8.98 6.89 -9.10
C ASN A 28 9.21 7.02 -10.62
N LYS A 29 9.50 8.24 -11.12
CA LYS A 29 9.86 8.52 -12.52
C LYS A 29 8.74 8.19 -13.53
N GLY A 30 7.48 8.29 -13.11
CA GLY A 30 6.32 8.28 -14.00
C GLY A 30 6.09 9.67 -14.59
N ASN A 31 5.99 9.74 -15.91
CA ASN A 31 5.53 10.91 -16.63
C ASN A 31 4.02 10.81 -16.82
N ILE A 32 3.27 11.84 -16.40
CA ILE A 32 1.83 11.87 -16.58
C ILE A 32 1.55 12.40 -17.98
N GLU A 33 0.94 11.57 -18.82
CA GLU A 33 0.65 11.93 -20.21
C GLU A 33 -0.76 12.51 -20.37
N GLU A 34 -1.71 11.96 -19.61
CA GLU A 34 -3.12 12.30 -19.75
C GLU A 34 -3.85 12.21 -18.42
N GLU A 35 -4.75 13.16 -18.21
CA GLU A 35 -5.69 13.20 -17.10
C GLU A 35 -7.08 13.50 -17.64
N SER A 36 -8.07 12.72 -17.22
CA SER A 36 -9.47 13.00 -17.56
C SER A 36 -10.39 12.75 -16.37
N LEU A 37 -11.50 13.48 -16.35
CA LEU A 37 -12.53 13.41 -15.33
C LEU A 37 -13.89 13.29 -16.03
N SER A 38 -14.71 12.34 -15.58
CA SER A 38 -16.08 12.20 -16.08
C SER A 38 -16.95 13.39 -15.69
N SER A 39 -18.03 13.61 -16.44
CA SER A 39 -18.98 14.70 -16.20
C SER A 39 -19.63 14.65 -14.81
N ASP A 40 -19.87 13.44 -14.29
CA ASP A 40 -20.43 13.19 -12.96
C ASP A 40 -19.39 13.26 -11.83
N LYS A 41 -18.10 13.46 -12.16
CA LYS A 41 -16.95 13.49 -11.24
C LYS A 41 -16.77 12.20 -10.43
N LEU A 42 -17.38 11.10 -10.85
CA LEU A 42 -17.27 9.81 -10.19
C LEU A 42 -16.15 8.95 -10.78
N ILE A 43 -15.65 9.28 -11.97
CA ILE A 43 -14.58 8.55 -12.64
C ILE A 43 -13.45 9.51 -12.98
N LYS A 44 -12.23 9.17 -12.56
CA LYS A 44 -11.02 9.89 -12.91
C LYS A 44 -10.05 8.90 -13.56
N THR A 45 -9.45 9.29 -14.67
CA THR A 45 -8.53 8.45 -15.42
C THR A 45 -7.18 9.14 -15.54
N LEU A 46 -6.12 8.36 -15.39
CA LEU A 46 -4.75 8.82 -15.39
C LEU A 46 -3.90 7.89 -16.28
N LYS A 47 -3.25 8.46 -17.28
CA LYS A 47 -2.29 7.74 -18.13
C LYS A 47 -0.87 8.15 -17.76
N ILE A 48 -0.05 7.17 -17.40
CA ILE A 48 1.34 7.37 -16.98
C ILE A 48 2.25 6.55 -17.87
N HIS A 49 3.27 7.19 -18.42
CA HIS A 49 4.36 6.55 -19.11
C HIS A 49 5.61 6.52 -18.22
N ARG A 50 6.28 5.37 -18.18
CA ARG A 50 7.62 5.21 -17.61
C ARG A 50 8.55 4.77 -18.71
N GLY A 51 9.54 5.62 -18.99
CA GLY A 51 10.57 5.31 -19.98
C GLY A 51 11.43 4.10 -19.57
N MET A 52 12.23 3.63 -20.53
CA MET A 52 13.18 2.55 -20.29
C MET A 52 14.21 2.94 -19.22
N THR A 53 14.61 1.97 -18.40
CA THR A 53 15.73 2.09 -17.46
C THR A 53 16.60 0.84 -17.55
N LEU A 54 17.72 0.78 -16.83
CA LEU A 54 18.55 -0.42 -16.77
C LEU A 54 17.79 -1.69 -16.33
N THR A 55 16.65 -1.53 -15.63
CA THR A 55 15.86 -2.61 -15.04
C THR A 55 14.41 -2.66 -15.53
N SER A 56 14.04 -1.80 -16.49
CA SER A 56 12.70 -1.71 -17.07
C SER A 56 12.78 -1.46 -18.57
N ASN A 57 11.96 -2.18 -19.32
CA ASN A 57 11.85 -2.04 -20.77
C ASN A 57 10.82 -0.99 -21.21
N GLY A 58 10.45 -0.08 -20.30
CA GLY A 58 9.41 0.91 -20.54
C GLY A 58 8.02 0.34 -20.30
N GLU A 59 7.19 1.13 -19.62
CA GLU A 59 5.90 0.69 -19.09
C GLU A 59 4.86 1.80 -19.24
N ASP A 60 3.67 1.43 -19.68
CA ASP A 60 2.50 2.31 -19.69
C ASP A 60 1.50 1.84 -18.63
N TYR A 61 0.93 2.79 -17.90
CA TYR A 61 -0.09 2.53 -16.90
C TYR A 61 -1.32 3.39 -17.21
N LEU A 62 -2.47 2.75 -17.38
CA LEU A 62 -3.77 3.39 -17.40
C LEU A 62 -4.48 3.09 -16.08
N ILE A 63 -4.66 4.11 -15.26
CA ILE A 63 -5.28 4.01 -13.94
C ILE A 63 -6.65 4.67 -13.99
N GLU A 64 -7.68 3.91 -13.69
CA GLU A 64 -9.05 4.41 -13.53
C GLU A 64 -9.47 4.32 -12.06
N PHE A 65 -9.95 5.44 -11.54
CA PHE A 65 -10.54 5.55 -10.22
C PHE A 65 -12.04 5.75 -10.40
N SER A 66 -12.85 4.97 -9.70
CA SER A 66 -14.31 5.09 -9.72
C SER A 66 -14.84 5.14 -8.31
N TYR A 67 -15.53 6.23 -7.96
CA TYR A 67 -16.12 6.41 -6.65
C TYR A 67 -17.55 5.87 -6.63
N ASN A 68 -17.82 4.96 -5.69
CA ASN A 68 -19.16 4.45 -5.45
C ASN A 68 -19.80 5.22 -4.28
N LEU A 69 -20.86 5.98 -4.60
CA LEU A 69 -21.61 6.76 -3.62
C LEU A 69 -22.29 5.88 -2.55
N LYS A 70 -22.65 4.63 -2.88
CA LYS A 70 -23.41 3.74 -1.98
C LYS A 70 -22.56 3.25 -0.79
N ASP A 71 -21.30 2.91 -1.03
CA ASP A 71 -20.38 2.37 -0.02
C ASP A 71 -19.24 3.34 0.33
N SER A 72 -19.29 4.57 -0.18
CA SER A 72 -18.28 5.62 0.02
C SER A 72 -16.86 5.13 -0.21
N SER A 73 -16.68 4.29 -1.23
CA SER A 73 -15.41 3.65 -1.54
C SER A 73 -14.99 3.92 -2.98
N THR A 74 -13.69 4.14 -3.17
CA THR A 74 -13.07 4.25 -4.49
C THR A 74 -12.56 2.88 -4.92
N TYR A 75 -12.98 2.49 -6.12
CA TYR A 75 -12.53 1.31 -6.84
C TYR A 75 -11.48 1.73 -7.84
N ILE A 76 -10.37 1.00 -7.91
CA ILE A 76 -9.22 1.36 -8.72
C ILE A 76 -8.90 0.21 -9.65
N ARG A 77 -8.81 0.49 -10.95
CA ARG A 77 -8.32 -0.43 -11.97
C ARG A 77 -7.01 0.14 -12.52
N ILE A 78 -5.95 -0.66 -12.51
CA ILE A 78 -4.70 -0.35 -13.20
C ILE A 78 -4.55 -1.34 -14.33
N GLU A 79 -4.48 -0.85 -15.55
CA GLU A 79 -3.95 -1.59 -16.69
C GLU A 79 -2.48 -1.20 -16.86
N ALA A 80 -1.58 -2.18 -16.71
CA ALA A 80 -0.17 -2.01 -16.98
C ALA A 80 0.19 -2.73 -18.29
N SER A 81 0.96 -2.08 -19.14
CA SER A 81 1.45 -2.57 -20.42
C SER A 81 2.96 -2.39 -20.49
N LEU A 82 3.66 -3.36 -21.08
CA LEU A 82 5.09 -3.22 -21.37
C LEU A 82 5.25 -2.67 -22.79
N VAL A 83 6.07 -1.63 -22.94
CA VAL A 83 6.46 -1.09 -24.26
C VAL A 83 7.27 -2.14 -25.02
N LEU A 84 8.18 -2.85 -24.33
CA LEU A 84 8.95 -3.96 -24.89
C LEU A 84 9.08 -5.13 -23.87
N GLY A 85 8.95 -6.37 -24.34
CA GLY A 85 9.26 -7.58 -23.55
C GLY A 85 8.06 -8.42 -23.08
N TYR A 86 8.36 -9.56 -22.42
CA TYR A 86 7.38 -10.57 -21.99
C TYR A 86 7.91 -11.46 -20.86
N GLY A 87 7.05 -11.91 -19.95
CA GLY A 87 7.45 -12.85 -18.89
C GLY A 87 8.09 -12.15 -17.68
N ILE A 88 9.40 -12.33 -17.46
CA ILE A 88 10.07 -11.90 -16.22
C ILE A 88 10.09 -10.38 -16.02
N GLN A 89 10.03 -9.60 -17.10
CA GLN A 89 9.98 -8.13 -17.01
C GLN A 89 8.72 -7.61 -16.31
N TRP A 90 7.67 -8.44 -16.18
CA TRP A 90 6.49 -8.10 -15.37
C TRP A 90 6.75 -8.01 -13.86
N LEU A 91 7.90 -8.49 -13.38
CA LEU A 91 8.27 -8.35 -11.98
C LEU A 91 8.42 -6.88 -11.59
N THR A 92 8.91 -6.02 -12.49
CA THR A 92 9.10 -4.59 -12.21
C THR A 92 7.77 -3.85 -12.02
N PRO A 93 6.80 -3.90 -12.97
CA PRO A 93 5.46 -3.33 -12.76
C PRO A 93 4.76 -3.88 -11.54
N LYS A 94 4.84 -5.20 -11.31
CA LYS A 94 4.21 -5.84 -10.15
C LYS A 94 4.78 -5.33 -8.83
N LYS A 95 6.11 -5.24 -8.72
CA LYS A 95 6.78 -4.69 -7.51
C LYS A 95 6.39 -3.23 -7.29
N LEU A 96 6.35 -2.44 -8.35
CA LEU A 96 5.99 -1.03 -8.28
C LEU A 96 4.55 -0.83 -7.81
N ILE A 97 3.60 -1.56 -8.40
CA ILE A 97 2.19 -1.48 -7.99
C ILE A 97 2.03 -1.95 -6.55
N ASN A 98 2.69 -3.04 -6.14
CA ASN A 98 2.66 -3.48 -4.75
C ASN A 98 3.21 -2.42 -3.78
N LYS A 99 4.26 -1.69 -4.17
CA LYS A 99 4.80 -0.58 -3.40
C LYS A 99 3.78 0.55 -3.27
N TRP A 100 3.14 0.96 -4.37
CA TRP A 100 2.08 1.97 -4.39
C TRP A 100 0.89 1.58 -3.48
N VAL A 101 0.38 0.35 -3.62
CA VAL A 101 -0.70 -0.20 -2.76
C VAL A 101 -0.34 -0.15 -1.28
N SER A 102 0.91 -0.49 -0.96
CA SER A 102 1.42 -0.48 0.42
C SER A 102 1.48 0.94 0.99
N GLU A 103 1.95 1.92 0.21
CA GLU A 103 2.00 3.32 0.62
C GLU A 103 0.59 3.89 0.86
N LEU A 104 -0.39 3.53 0.01
CA LEU A 104 -1.80 3.92 0.20
C LEU A 104 -2.53 3.12 1.30
N ARG A 105 -1.86 2.16 1.95
CA ARG A 105 -2.44 1.22 2.92
C ARG A 105 -3.70 0.55 2.35
N ILE A 106 -3.66 0.19 1.07
CA ILE A 106 -4.73 -0.54 0.40
C ILE A 106 -4.50 -2.02 0.66
N THR A 107 -5.54 -2.73 1.08
CA THR A 107 -5.45 -4.19 1.15
C THR A 107 -5.63 -4.72 -0.27
N PRO A 108 -4.64 -5.39 -0.88
CA PRO A 108 -4.73 -5.84 -2.26
C PRO A 108 -5.93 -6.76 -2.43
N THR A 109 -6.88 -6.37 -3.28
CA THR A 109 -8.18 -7.02 -3.44
C THR A 109 -8.18 -8.05 -4.58
N TYR A 110 -7.06 -8.77 -4.75
CA TYR A 110 -6.76 -9.75 -5.80
C TYR A 110 -6.29 -9.18 -7.15
N LEU A 111 -5.24 -9.82 -7.68
CA LEU A 111 -4.83 -9.77 -9.09
C LEU A 111 -5.83 -10.60 -9.89
N VAL A 112 -6.93 -10.00 -10.33
CA VAL A 112 -7.92 -10.73 -11.15
C VAL A 112 -7.31 -10.94 -12.54
N GLY A 113 -7.03 -12.20 -12.89
CA GLY A 113 -6.66 -12.59 -14.25
C GLY A 113 -7.72 -12.08 -15.23
N ARG A 114 -7.28 -11.65 -16.42
CA ARG A 114 -8.05 -11.02 -17.51
C ARG A 114 -9.60 -11.12 -17.40
N THR A 115 -10.22 -9.95 -17.53
CA THR A 115 -11.64 -9.72 -17.89
C THR A 115 -12.71 -9.88 -16.80
N HIS A 116 -12.67 -9.05 -15.76
CA HIS A 116 -13.94 -8.53 -15.22
C HIS A 116 -14.21 -7.16 -15.88
N LYS A 117 -14.77 -7.18 -17.10
CA LYS A 117 -15.23 -5.97 -17.80
C LYS A 117 -16.26 -5.18 -16.97
N ASP A 118 -16.96 -5.88 -16.08
CA ASP A 118 -17.98 -5.34 -15.18
C ASP A 118 -17.46 -4.85 -13.82
N PHE A 119 -16.13 -4.69 -13.62
CA PHE A 119 -15.58 -4.24 -12.32
C PHE A 119 -16.15 -2.88 -11.85
N PHE A 120 -16.52 -2.01 -12.79
CA PHE A 120 -17.19 -0.73 -12.50
C PHE A 120 -18.71 -0.77 -12.68
N ASN A 121 -19.30 -1.93 -12.96
CA ASN A 121 -20.74 -2.07 -13.08
C ASN A 121 -21.35 -2.30 -11.68
N PHE A 122 -21.64 -1.21 -10.98
CA PHE A 122 -22.18 -1.24 -9.61
C PHE A 122 -23.66 -1.65 -9.55
N ASP A 123 -24.37 -1.62 -10.67
CA ASP A 123 -25.80 -1.95 -10.72
C ASP A 123 -26.07 -3.44 -11.02
N LYS A 124 -25.14 -4.12 -11.71
CA LYS A 124 -25.27 -5.56 -12.02
C LYS A 124 -24.69 -6.49 -10.97
N ILE A 125 -23.86 -6.00 -10.05
CA ILE A 125 -23.23 -6.82 -9.02
C ILE A 125 -23.71 -6.34 -7.66
N PRO A 126 -24.69 -7.00 -7.01
CA PRO A 126 -24.89 -6.85 -5.58
C PRO A 126 -23.65 -7.45 -4.91
N ARG A 127 -22.62 -6.64 -4.72
CA ARG A 127 -21.37 -7.08 -4.11
C ARG A 127 -21.68 -7.39 -2.66
N HIS A 128 -21.86 -8.67 -2.35
CA HIS A 128 -21.59 -9.18 -1.02
C HIS A 128 -20.13 -8.92 -0.72
N ILE A 129 -19.84 -7.74 -0.18
CA ILE A 129 -18.63 -7.50 0.60
C ILE A 129 -18.62 -8.62 1.65
N PRO A 130 -17.57 -9.45 1.74
CA PRO A 130 -17.44 -10.35 2.88
C PRO A 130 -17.49 -9.46 4.11
N ARG A 131 -18.62 -9.50 4.84
CA ARG A 131 -18.81 -8.78 6.10
C ARG A 131 -17.75 -9.28 7.06
N ARG A 132 -16.58 -8.66 7.02
CA ARG A 132 -15.56 -8.85 8.02
C ARG A 132 -16.03 -8.08 9.24
N SER A 133 -16.84 -8.77 10.06
CA SER A 133 -16.85 -8.62 11.52
C SER A 133 -16.73 -7.18 12.03
N LEU A 134 -17.81 -6.42 11.95
CA LEU A 134 -18.17 -5.48 13.01
C LEU A 134 -19.25 -6.15 13.87
N LEU A 135 -18.91 -7.30 14.45
CA LEU A 135 -19.50 -7.68 15.72
C LEU A 135 -18.67 -6.97 16.78
N VAL A 136 -19.13 -5.77 17.15
CA VAL A 136 -18.92 -5.29 18.51
C VAL A 136 -19.68 -6.29 19.38
N GLU A 137 -19.00 -7.32 19.87
CA GLU A 137 -19.47 -8.00 21.06
C GLU A 137 -19.49 -6.93 22.15
N GLU A 138 -20.70 -6.52 22.53
CA GLU A 138 -20.92 -5.79 23.77
C GLU A 138 -20.29 -6.59 24.90
N TYR A 139 -19.13 -6.12 25.36
CA TYR A 139 -18.51 -6.62 26.57
C TYR A 139 -19.45 -6.28 27.73
N LYS A 140 -20.33 -7.22 28.11
CA LYS A 140 -21.04 -7.17 29.39
C LYS A 140 -20.01 -7.46 30.48
N PRO A 141 -19.65 -6.48 31.33
CA PRO A 141 -18.79 -6.78 32.46
C PRO A 141 -19.54 -7.74 33.40
N LYS A 142 -18.94 -8.90 33.68
CA LYS A 142 -19.34 -9.74 34.80
C LYS A 142 -19.00 -9.00 36.10
N ILE A 143 -20.01 -8.31 36.65
CA ILE A 143 -19.98 -7.81 38.02
C ILE A 143 -19.86 -9.03 38.92
N THR A 144 -18.69 -9.19 39.54
CA THR A 144 -18.48 -10.16 40.61
C THR A 144 -18.56 -9.37 41.91
N SER A 145 -19.69 -9.48 42.59
CA SER A 145 -19.91 -8.89 43.91
C SER A 145 -19.01 -9.58 44.93
N LYS A 146 -18.02 -8.86 45.45
CA LYS A 146 -17.45 -9.14 46.77
C LYS A 146 -17.48 -7.86 47.58
N ASP A 147 -18.47 -7.82 48.46
CA ASP A 147 -18.47 -7.05 49.68
C ASP A 147 -17.21 -7.34 50.50
N VAL A 148 -16.66 -6.31 51.15
CA VAL A 148 -16.08 -6.29 52.51
C VAL A 148 -15.31 -4.96 52.67
N SER A 149 -15.98 -4.03 53.36
CA SER A 149 -15.45 -3.18 54.45
C SER A 149 -14.42 -2.07 54.17
N GLN A 150 -14.93 -0.83 54.20
CA GLN A 150 -14.29 0.42 54.67
C GLN A 150 -13.86 0.35 56.17
N PRO A 151 -13.25 1.40 56.80
CA PRO A 151 -12.69 2.68 56.29
C PRO A 151 -11.32 3.08 56.92
N LYS A 152 -10.61 4.07 56.35
CA LYS A 152 -10.01 5.16 57.17
C LYS A 152 -9.53 6.36 56.33
N ALA A 153 -9.69 7.52 56.94
CA ALA A 153 -9.50 8.87 56.43
C ALA A 153 -8.03 9.33 56.30
N THR A 154 -7.84 10.43 55.57
CA THR A 154 -7.26 11.72 56.07
C THR A 154 -6.27 12.40 55.10
N GLN A 155 -6.65 13.65 54.77
CA GLN A 155 -5.85 14.86 54.46
C GLN A 155 -5.21 15.13 53.08
N GLU A 156 -5.72 16.23 52.47
CA GLU A 156 -4.99 17.25 51.71
C GLU A 156 -3.81 17.84 52.52
N PRO A 157 -2.80 18.42 51.85
CA PRO A 157 -2.76 19.89 51.82
C PRO A 157 -2.40 20.51 50.45
N GLN A 158 -2.88 21.74 50.31
CA GLN A 158 -2.56 22.75 49.31
C GLN A 158 -1.07 23.17 49.33
N SER A 159 -0.53 23.62 48.19
CA SER A 159 0.12 24.95 48.07
C SER A 159 0.77 25.21 46.69
N SER A 160 0.21 26.21 46.00
CA SER A 160 0.79 27.36 45.29
C SER A 160 2.30 27.46 44.96
N ALA A 161 2.61 27.87 43.72
CA ALA A 161 3.56 28.94 43.29
C ALA A 161 3.93 28.73 41.80
N LEU A 162 3.50 29.52 40.81
CA LEU A 162 3.99 30.84 40.40
C LEU A 162 5.53 30.95 40.33
N HIS A 163 6.10 30.94 39.11
CA HIS A 163 7.23 31.79 38.66
C HIS A 163 7.61 31.49 37.18
N GLN A 164 7.23 32.42 36.30
CA GLN A 164 8.09 32.96 35.23
C GLN A 164 8.79 34.22 35.83
N PRO A 165 9.89 34.82 35.30
CA PRO A 165 10.16 35.04 33.86
C PRO A 165 11.66 35.12 33.44
N SER A 166 11.88 35.65 32.22
CA SER A 166 13.07 36.36 31.70
C SER A 166 13.99 35.56 30.77
N ILE A 167 13.96 35.81 29.44
CA ILE A 167 14.61 36.90 28.66
C ILE A 167 16.14 36.75 28.58
N PHE A 168 16.64 36.39 27.39
CA PHE A 168 17.92 36.83 26.78
C PHE A 168 17.88 36.37 25.30
N SER A 169 17.65 37.19 24.27
CA SER A 169 18.38 38.34 23.68
C SER A 169 19.65 37.96 22.90
N GLN A 170 19.64 38.36 21.61
CA GLN A 170 20.76 38.63 20.67
C GLN A 170 21.52 37.41 20.09
N GLN A 171 22.00 37.38 18.84
CA GLN A 171 21.88 38.17 17.61
C GLN A 171 22.51 37.31 16.48
N PRO A 172 22.38 37.71 15.19
CA PRO A 172 22.89 36.94 14.05
C PRO A 172 24.36 37.25 13.77
N VAL A 173 25.04 36.35 13.07
CA VAL A 173 26.33 36.64 12.43
C VAL A 173 26.23 36.26 10.96
N ASP A 174 26.30 37.27 10.12
CA ASP A 174 26.61 37.18 8.69
C ASP A 174 28.04 36.66 8.49
N SER A 175 28.30 36.13 7.29
CA SER A 175 29.51 36.28 6.45
C SER A 175 29.78 34.97 5.71
N GLN A 176 29.41 34.89 4.43
CA GLN A 176 30.16 35.33 3.25
C GLN A 176 31.22 34.32 2.77
N SER A 177 31.18 34.11 1.45
CA SER A 177 32.32 33.81 0.57
C SER A 177 32.98 32.44 0.70
N SER A 178 33.52 31.82 -0.33
CA SER A 178 33.48 31.91 -1.79
C SER A 178 34.53 30.91 -2.25
N ASN A 179 34.33 30.29 -3.43
CA ASN A 179 35.36 29.76 -4.35
C ASN A 179 36.31 28.68 -3.77
N ASN A 180 36.68 27.59 -4.44
CA ASN A 180 36.79 27.27 -5.85
C ASN A 180 37.02 25.74 -5.96
N PRO A 181 36.99 25.17 -7.18
CA PRO A 181 37.11 23.73 -7.40
C PRO A 181 38.59 23.33 -7.58
N GLU A 182 38.98 22.19 -7.02
CA GLU A 182 40.17 21.46 -7.48
C GLU A 182 39.82 20.02 -7.83
N SER A 183 39.82 19.82 -9.14
CA SER A 183 40.02 18.56 -9.83
C SER A 183 41.29 17.85 -9.33
N SER A 184 41.14 16.63 -8.85
CA SER A 184 42.24 15.67 -8.78
C SER A 184 41.79 14.33 -9.35
N SER A 185 42.44 13.99 -10.46
CA SER A 185 42.45 12.72 -11.15
C SER A 185 42.86 11.59 -10.20
N ILE A 186 41.98 10.60 -10.05
CA ILE A 186 42.28 9.35 -9.34
C ILE A 186 42.50 8.25 -10.39
N SER A 187 43.66 7.64 -10.25
CA SER A 187 44.23 6.51 -10.96
C SER A 187 43.35 5.25 -10.92
N HIS A 188 43.36 4.50 -12.02
CA HIS A 188 42.79 3.17 -12.15
C HIS A 188 43.52 2.15 -11.26
N ASP A 189 42.88 1.74 -10.17
CA ASP A 189 43.25 0.51 -9.46
C ASP A 189 42.47 -0.69 -10.03
N THR A 190 43.22 -1.73 -10.36
CA THR A 190 42.76 -3.00 -10.90
C THR A 190 42.14 -3.82 -9.77
N TYR A 191 40.82 -4.01 -9.79
CA TYR A 191 40.12 -4.90 -8.86
C TYR A 191 40.15 -6.35 -9.38
N GLU A 192 40.85 -7.22 -8.67
CA GLU A 192 40.70 -8.67 -8.80
C GLU A 192 39.29 -9.10 -8.33
N GLN A 193 38.62 -9.90 -9.16
CA GLN A 193 37.32 -10.51 -8.83
C GLN A 193 37.49 -11.64 -7.80
N PRO A 194 36.73 -11.65 -6.69
CA PRO A 194 36.62 -12.83 -5.85
C PRO A 194 35.74 -13.90 -6.51
N LYS A 195 36.26 -15.13 -6.56
CA LYS A 195 35.56 -16.36 -6.95
C LYS A 195 34.29 -16.55 -6.10
N ILE A 196 33.15 -16.58 -6.76
CA ILE A 196 31.86 -16.97 -6.18
C ILE A 196 31.86 -18.50 -5.99
N VAL A 197 31.86 -18.94 -4.74
CA VAL A 197 31.51 -20.32 -4.37
C VAL A 197 29.99 -20.41 -4.32
N GLN A 198 29.40 -21.17 -5.24
CA GLN A 198 27.97 -21.50 -5.23
C GLN A 198 27.76 -22.71 -4.31
N GLU A 199 27.25 -22.48 -3.11
CA GLU A 199 26.58 -23.54 -2.33
C GLU A 199 25.08 -23.48 -2.57
N SER A 200 24.58 -24.56 -3.18
CA SER A 200 23.18 -24.82 -3.45
C SER A 200 22.41 -25.15 -2.17
N THR A 201 21.55 -24.23 -1.72
CA THR A 201 20.49 -24.50 -0.73
C THR A 201 19.13 -24.43 -1.41
N PHE A 202 18.86 -25.43 -2.25
CA PHE A 202 17.61 -25.60 -2.97
C PHE A 202 16.72 -26.58 -2.20
N ASP A 203 16.05 -26.16 -1.11
CA ASP A 203 15.07 -27.04 -0.42
C ASP A 203 14.08 -26.37 0.58
N LYS A 204 13.86 -25.04 0.55
CA LYS A 204 12.97 -24.37 1.55
C LYS A 204 11.88 -23.45 1.00
N PHE A 205 11.43 -23.63 -0.24
CA PHE A 205 10.41 -22.74 -0.83
C PHE A 205 8.97 -23.29 -0.86
N ASP A 206 8.72 -24.53 -0.44
CA ASP A 206 7.37 -25.11 -0.46
C ASP A 206 6.47 -24.74 0.75
N GLU A 207 6.99 -24.05 1.76
CA GLU A 207 6.27 -23.79 3.00
C GLU A 207 5.22 -22.64 2.92
N PHE A 208 5.15 -21.93 1.79
CA PHE A 208 4.27 -20.75 1.65
C PHE A 208 3.14 -20.89 0.63
N ALA A 209 2.89 -22.10 0.13
CA ALA A 209 1.74 -22.30 -0.74
C ALA A 209 0.44 -22.22 0.08
N VAL A 210 -0.27 -21.10 -0.07
CA VAL A 210 -1.55 -20.81 0.60
C VAL A 210 -2.70 -20.94 -0.40
N ARG A 211 -3.77 -21.65 -0.02
CA ARG A 211 -5.05 -21.71 -0.74
C ARG A 211 -6.08 -20.84 -0.02
N PHE A 212 -6.93 -20.17 -0.78
CA PHE A 212 -8.02 -19.37 -0.24
C PHE A 212 -9.32 -20.16 -0.30
N CYS A 213 -10.11 -20.13 0.77
CA CYS A 213 -11.45 -20.70 0.74
C CYS A 213 -12.34 -19.85 -0.16
N THR A 214 -12.94 -20.46 -1.19
CA THR A 214 -13.86 -19.79 -2.12
C THR A 214 -15.13 -19.31 -1.42
N PHE A 215 -15.55 -19.98 -0.35
CA PHE A 215 -16.76 -19.63 0.39
C PHE A 215 -16.56 -18.45 1.37
N CYS A 216 -15.50 -18.47 2.19
CA CYS A 216 -15.30 -17.44 3.24
C CYS A 216 -14.04 -16.59 3.09
N GLY A 217 -13.19 -16.84 2.10
CA GLY A 217 -11.96 -16.08 1.86
C GLY A 217 -10.81 -16.36 2.84
N HIS A 218 -10.96 -17.29 3.79
CA HIS A 218 -9.91 -17.60 4.77
C HIS A 218 -8.67 -18.21 4.09
N LYS A 219 -7.48 -17.86 4.60
CA LYS A 219 -6.19 -18.41 4.15
C LYS A 219 -5.97 -19.78 4.78
N ASN A 220 -5.76 -20.80 3.97
CA ASN A 220 -5.50 -22.17 4.40
C ASN A 220 -4.16 -22.65 3.83
N LYS A 221 -3.49 -23.56 4.53
CA LYS A 221 -2.31 -24.24 3.98
C LYS A 221 -2.73 -25.08 2.77
N LYS A 222 -1.88 -25.20 1.74
CA LYS A 222 -2.18 -25.99 0.53
C LYS A 222 -2.46 -27.47 0.82
N THR A 223 -2.02 -27.98 1.96
CA THR A 223 -2.27 -29.36 2.43
C THR A 223 -3.67 -29.56 3.03
N TYR A 224 -4.47 -28.50 3.21
CA TYR A 224 -5.78 -28.62 3.83
C TYR A 224 -6.83 -28.98 2.78
N ASN A 225 -7.63 -30.02 3.07
CA ASN A 225 -8.78 -30.42 2.24
C ASN A 225 -10.06 -29.62 2.57
N PHE A 226 -10.11 -29.00 3.76
CA PHE A 226 -11.25 -28.24 4.24
C PHE A 226 -10.80 -26.92 4.88
N CYS A 227 -11.64 -25.90 4.79
CA CYS A 227 -11.36 -24.60 5.34
C CYS A 227 -11.35 -24.65 6.87
N LYS A 228 -10.25 -24.19 7.48
CA LYS A 228 -10.11 -24.13 8.94
C LYS A 228 -11.17 -23.25 9.62
N ASN A 229 -11.70 -22.27 8.89
CA ASN A 229 -12.66 -21.31 9.44
C ASN A 229 -14.12 -21.75 9.29
N CYS A 230 -14.52 -22.26 8.11
CA CYS A 230 -15.93 -22.53 7.81
C CYS A 230 -16.23 -24.00 7.44
N GLY A 231 -15.22 -24.88 7.44
CA GLY A 231 -15.40 -26.30 7.11
C GLY A 231 -15.67 -26.61 5.62
N THR A 232 -15.84 -25.60 4.76
CA THR A 232 -16.07 -25.82 3.33
C THR A 232 -14.86 -26.50 2.68
N LYS A 233 -15.11 -27.47 1.79
CA LYS A 233 -14.07 -28.15 1.02
C LYS A 233 -13.26 -27.15 0.20
N LEU A 234 -11.93 -27.30 0.21
CA LEU A 234 -11.01 -26.47 -0.55
C LEU A 234 -10.68 -27.18 -1.87
N GLU A 235 -11.04 -26.54 -2.99
CA GLU A 235 -10.67 -26.99 -4.34
C GLU A 235 -9.19 -26.70 -4.64
#